data_AF-A5G3W7-F1
#
_entry.id   AF-A5G3W7-F1
#
_cell.length_a   1.000
_cell.length_b   1.000
_cell.length_c   1.000
_cell.angle_alpha   90.00
_cell.angle_beta   90.00
_cell.angle_gamma   90.00
#
_symmetry.space_group_name_H-M   'P 1'
#
loop_
_entity.id
_entity.type
_entity.pdbx_description
1 polymer ?
#
loop_
_entity_poly.entity_id
_entity_poly.type
_entity_poly.pdbx_seq_one_letter_code
_entity_poly.pdbx_strand_id
1 'polypeptide(L)'
;MRKRMFLIPAGVIIFILFFTVFGDRGLLRIYHLSKEKKEIQGNLETLKSENEKLKREIEALRTDRRYLESIARRDFGLVRQNEVIYQFPVQDKKEK
;
A
#
# COMPACT_ATOMS: atom_id res chain seq x y z
N MET A 1 -52.48 25.34 31.51
CA MET A 1 -52.34 23.89 31.24
C MET A 1 -52.08 23.53 29.75
N ARG A 2 -51.94 24.49 28.80
CA ARG A 2 -51.73 24.17 27.37
C ARG A 2 -50.28 23.85 26.96
N LYS A 3 -49.27 24.41 27.66
CA LYS A 3 -47.84 24.21 27.33
C LYS A 3 -47.33 22.78 27.58
N ARG A 4 -47.96 22.02 28.50
CA ARG A 4 -47.59 20.62 28.77
C ARG A 4 -48.08 19.66 27.69
N MET A 5 -49.10 20.04 26.93
CA MET A 5 -49.69 19.21 25.88
C MET A 5 -48.79 19.11 24.63
N PHE A 6 -47.90 20.09 24.41
CA PHE A 6 -46.93 20.08 23.31
C PHE A 6 -45.60 19.39 23.68
N LEU A 7 -45.32 19.15 24.96
CA LEU A 7 -44.09 18.48 25.40
C LEU A 7 -44.05 17.00 25.02
N ILE A 8 -45.20 16.33 25.06
CA ILE A 8 -45.34 14.91 24.69
C ILE A 8 -45.04 14.70 23.20
N PRO A 9 -45.69 15.40 22.24
CA PRO A 9 -45.37 15.24 20.83
C PRO A 9 -43.95 15.72 20.49
N ALA A 10 -43.45 16.77 21.16
CA ALA A 10 -42.07 17.21 20.99
C ALA A 10 -41.06 16.12 21.42
N GLY A 11 -41.31 15.43 22.54
CA GLY A 11 -40.49 14.32 23.01
C GLY A 11 -40.49 13.14 22.03
N VAL A 12 -41.66 12.81 21.44
CA VAL A 12 -41.76 11.75 20.43
C VAL A 12 -40.99 12.11 19.16
N ILE A 13 -41.08 13.36 18.69
CA ILE A 13 -40.33 13.83 17.52
C ILE A 13 -38.82 13.74 17.76
N ILE A 14 -38.35 14.17 18.95
CA ILE A 14 -36.93 14.08 19.33
C ILE A 14 -36.49 12.62 19.40
N PHE A 15 -37.32 11.73 19.96
CA PHE A 15 -37.00 10.30 20.05
C PHE A 15 -36.89 9.65 18.67
N ILE A 16 -37.78 9.99 17.73
CA ILE A 16 -37.73 9.54 16.34
C ILE A 16 -36.48 10.08 15.64
N LEU A 17 -36.15 11.37 15.82
CA LEU A 17 -34.92 11.97 15.28
C LEU A 17 -33.67 11.28 15.83
N PHE A 18 -33.65 11.01 17.14
CA PHE A 18 -32.54 10.31 17.78
C PHE A 18 -32.38 8.89 17.22
N PHE A 19 -33.46 8.11 17.12
CA PHE A 19 -33.42 6.78 16.51
C PHE A 19 -33.09 6.81 15.01
N THR A 20 -33.45 7.86 14.30
CA THR A 20 -33.12 7.99 12.87
C THR A 20 -31.65 8.33 12.66
N VAL A 21 -31.05 9.11 13.58
CA VAL A 21 -29.62 9.45 13.53
C VAL A 21 -28.75 8.32 14.07
N PHE A 22 -29.15 7.68 15.18
CA PHE A 22 -28.37 6.65 15.90
C PHE A 22 -28.78 5.20 15.58
N GLY A 23 -29.90 4.96 14.90
CA GLY A 23 -30.34 3.61 14.54
C GLY A 23 -29.41 2.96 13.52
N ASP A 24 -29.45 1.63 13.45
CA ASP A 24 -28.59 0.79 12.59
C ASP A 24 -28.57 1.14 11.08
N ARG A 25 -29.50 1.98 10.59
CA ARG A 25 -29.51 2.50 9.20
C ARG A 25 -29.36 4.02 9.11
N GLY A 26 -28.88 4.66 10.19
CA GLY A 26 -28.76 6.11 10.29
C GLY A 26 -27.59 6.69 9.51
N LEU A 27 -27.62 8.01 9.34
CA LEU A 27 -26.64 8.81 8.60
C LEU A 27 -25.18 8.57 9.03
N LEU A 28 -24.96 8.23 10.31
CA LEU A 28 -23.64 7.89 10.85
C LEU A 28 -23.00 6.66 10.17
N ARG A 29 -23.79 5.64 9.85
CA ARG A 29 -23.32 4.43 9.15
C ARG A 29 -22.95 4.74 7.70
N ILE A 30 -23.75 5.57 7.03
CA ILE A 30 -23.45 6.03 5.67
C ILE A 30 -22.16 6.85 5.65
N TYR A 31 -21.95 7.70 6.65
CA TYR A 31 -20.71 8.45 6.79
C TYR A 31 -19.49 7.56 7.01
N HIS A 32 -19.60 6.56 7.91
CA HIS A 32 -18.52 5.58 8.13
C HIS A 32 -18.21 4.77 6.86
N LEU A 33 -19.24 4.23 6.20
CA LEU A 33 -19.08 3.48 4.94
C LEU A 33 -18.45 4.33 3.83
N SER A 34 -18.81 5.62 3.77
CA SER A 34 -18.25 6.54 2.77
C SER A 34 -16.77 6.82 3.05
N LYS A 35 -16.40 6.95 4.34
CA LYS A 35 -15.00 7.12 4.77
C LYS A 35 -14.17 5.87 4.49
N GLU A 36 -14.69 4.69 4.85
CA GLU A 36 -14.05 3.40 4.61
C GLU A 36 -13.87 3.14 3.11
N LYS A 37 -14.90 3.42 2.30
CA LYS A 37 -14.78 3.35 0.84
C LYS A 37 -13.68 4.26 0.30
N LYS A 38 -13.57 5.48 0.82
CA LYS A 38 -12.54 6.44 0.40
C LYS A 38 -11.14 5.98 0.78
N GLU A 39 -10.97 5.39 1.96
CA GLU A 39 -9.70 4.82 2.42
C GLU A 39 -9.28 3.62 1.56
N ILE A 40 -10.21 2.68 1.31
CA ILE A 40 -9.97 1.52 0.44
C ILE A 40 -9.62 1.97 -0.98
N GLN A 41 -10.30 2.99 -1.52
CA GLN A 41 -9.97 3.53 -2.84
C GLN A 41 -8.57 4.16 -2.86
N GLY A 42 -8.18 4.92 -1.84
CA GLY A 42 -6.82 5.47 -1.73
C GLY A 42 -5.77 4.37 -1.70
N ASN A 43 -6.00 3.31 -0.91
CA ASN A 43 -5.11 2.15 -0.84
C ASN A 43 -5.03 1.37 -2.16
N LEU A 44 -6.13 1.30 -2.92
CA LEU A 44 -6.12 0.69 -4.25
C LEU A 44 -5.27 1.49 -5.24
N GLU A 45 -5.36 2.83 -5.20
CA GLU A 45 -4.56 3.68 -6.10
C GLU A 45 -3.07 3.60 -5.78
N THR A 46 -2.68 3.62 -4.50
CA THR A 46 -1.28 3.45 -4.09
C THR A 46 -0.75 2.09 -4.51
N LEU A 47 -1.48 1.01 -4.21
CA LEU A 47 -1.07 -0.35 -4.55
C LEU A 47 -0.97 -0.56 -6.08
N LYS A 48 -1.87 0.04 -6.85
CA LYS A 48 -1.82 0.00 -8.32
C LYS A 48 -0.57 0.73 -8.85
N SER A 49 -0.25 1.89 -8.28
CA SER A 49 0.95 2.66 -8.64
C SER A 49 2.24 1.87 -8.34
N GLU A 50 2.31 1.22 -7.18
CA GLU A 50 3.43 0.35 -6.81
C GLU A 50 3.56 -0.84 -7.74
N ASN A 51 2.45 -1.50 -8.08
CA ASN A 51 2.45 -2.62 -9.01
C ASN A 51 2.99 -2.21 -10.40
N GLU A 52 2.57 -1.06 -10.91
CA GLU A 52 3.06 -0.52 -12.19
C GLU A 52 4.53 -0.09 -12.15
N LYS A 53 5.06 0.31 -10.99
CA LYS A 53 6.50 0.55 -10.81
C LYS A 53 7.28 -0.76 -10.83
N LEU A 54 6.85 -1.75 -10.05
CA LEU A 54 7.50 -3.06 -9.96
C LEU A 54 7.47 -3.79 -11.30
N LYS A 55 6.38 -3.70 -12.06
CA LYS A 55 6.32 -4.24 -13.43
C LYS A 55 7.35 -3.62 -14.34
N ARG A 56 7.50 -2.30 -14.31
CA ARG A 56 8.52 -1.59 -15.10
C ARG A 56 9.93 -1.98 -14.68
N GLU A 57 10.16 -2.20 -13.40
CA GLU A 57 11.44 -2.69 -12.88
C GLU A 57 11.72 -4.13 -13.35
N ILE A 58 10.74 -5.02 -13.28
CA ILE A 58 10.84 -6.39 -13.81
C ILE A 58 11.11 -6.36 -15.32
N GLU A 59 10.43 -5.50 -16.05
CA GLU A 59 10.64 -5.34 -17.48
C GLU A 59 12.04 -4.81 -17.76
N ALA A 60 12.50 -3.77 -17.06
CA ALA A 60 13.88 -3.28 -17.18
C ALA A 60 14.92 -4.37 -16.88
N LEU A 61 14.71 -5.16 -15.83
CA LEU A 61 15.56 -6.29 -15.45
C LEU A 61 15.57 -7.41 -16.50
N ARG A 62 14.44 -7.65 -17.18
CA ARG A 62 14.29 -8.70 -18.20
C ARG A 62 14.77 -8.26 -19.58
N THR A 63 14.62 -6.98 -19.91
CA THR A 63 14.85 -6.48 -21.27
C THR A 63 16.33 -6.24 -21.53
N ASP A 64 17.12 -5.92 -20.48
CA ASP A 64 18.58 -5.77 -20.61
C ASP A 64 19.34 -6.95 -20.00
N ARG A 65 19.58 -7.97 -20.85
CA ARG A 65 20.43 -9.12 -20.53
C ARG A 65 21.80 -8.73 -19.98
N ARG A 66 22.36 -7.57 -20.36
CA ARG A 66 23.66 -7.11 -19.85
C ARG A 66 23.57 -6.62 -18.41
N TYR A 67 22.44 -6.04 -18.01
CA TYR A 67 22.22 -5.62 -16.63
C TYR A 67 22.13 -6.81 -15.69
N LEU A 68 21.37 -7.84 -16.07
CA LEU A 68 21.29 -9.10 -15.31
C LEU A 68 22.64 -9.80 -15.19
N GLU A 69 23.42 -9.81 -16.29
CA GLU A 69 24.77 -10.36 -16.29
C GLU A 69 25.73 -9.57 -15.38
N SER A 70 25.54 -8.25 -15.27
CA SER A 70 26.32 -7.40 -14.36
C SER A 70 26.03 -7.68 -12.89
N ILE A 71 24.77 -7.96 -12.53
CA ILE A 71 24.37 -8.34 -11.16
C ILE A 71 24.90 -9.74 -10.84
N ALA A 72 24.74 -10.70 -11.75
CA ALA A 72 25.24 -12.07 -11.58
C ALA A 72 26.76 -12.10 -11.34
N ARG A 73 27.53 -11.29 -12.06
CA ARG A 73 29.00 -11.18 -11.87
C ARG A 73 29.38 -10.47 -10.58
N ARG A 74 28.67 -9.40 -10.20
CA ARG A 74 29.02 -8.54 -9.05
C ARG A 74 28.58 -9.13 -7.71
N ASP A 75 27.34 -9.59 -7.63
CA ASP A 75 26.71 -9.96 -6.36
C ASP A 75 26.84 -11.45 -6.08
N PHE A 76 26.92 -12.27 -7.13
CA PHE A 76 26.99 -13.72 -7.02
C PHE A 76 28.32 -14.32 -7.52
N GLY A 77 29.23 -13.50 -8.08
CA GLY A 77 30.50 -13.98 -8.63
C GLY A 77 30.36 -15.01 -9.76
N LEU A 78 29.18 -15.07 -10.40
CA LEU A 78 28.88 -16.06 -11.43
C LEU A 78 29.57 -15.69 -12.74
N VAL A 79 30.16 -16.69 -13.39
CA VAL A 79 30.83 -16.58 -14.69
C VAL A 79 30.19 -17.56 -15.67
N ARG A 80 30.24 -17.27 -16.97
CA ARG A 80 29.71 -18.21 -17.98
C ARG A 80 30.58 -19.48 -18.03
N GLN A 81 30.01 -20.59 -18.52
CA GLN A 81 30.74 -21.88 -18.63
C GLN A 81 32.04 -21.80 -19.44
N ASN A 82 32.17 -20.78 -20.31
CA ASN A 82 33.32 -20.54 -21.16
C ASN A 82 34.23 -19.38 -20.66
N GLU A 83 34.09 -18.94 -19.42
CA GLU A 83 34.90 -17.89 -18.80
C GLU A 83 35.81 -18.47 -17.68
N VAL A 84 37.01 -17.91 -17.50
CA VAL A 84 38.00 -18.36 -16.52
C VAL A 84 38.26 -17.25 -15.49
N ILE A 85 38.21 -17.58 -14.20
CA ILE A 85 38.45 -16.64 -13.10
C ILE A 85 39.96 -16.55 -12.85
N TYR A 86 40.52 -15.35 -12.97
CA TYR A 86 41.89 -15.06 -12.55
C TYR A 86 41.90 -14.50 -11.12
N GLN A 87 42.36 -15.29 -10.16
CA GLN A 87 42.67 -14.79 -8.82
C GLN A 87 44.17 -14.50 -8.75
N PHE A 88 44.52 -13.23 -8.52
CA PHE A 88 45.89 -12.85 -8.28
C PHE A 88 46.20 -13.02 -6.78
N PRO A 89 47.31 -13.66 -6.41
CA PRO A 89 47.72 -13.71 -5.01
C PRO A 89 47.97 -12.29 -4.54
N VAL A 90 47.40 -11.92 -3.40
CA VAL A 90 47.74 -10.68 -2.71
C VAL A 90 49.21 -10.81 -2.37
N GLN A 91 50.07 -10.07 -3.08
CA GLN A 91 51.45 -9.96 -2.66
C GLN A 91 51.42 -9.24 -1.32
N ASP A 92 51.58 -10.01 -0.24
CA ASP A 92 51.97 -9.45 1.05
C ASP A 92 53.24 -8.64 0.77
N LYS A 93 53.05 -7.32 0.65
CA LYS A 93 54.13 -6.36 0.78
C LYS A 93 54.70 -6.61 2.17
N LYS A 94 55.71 -7.48 2.24
CA LYS A 94 56.63 -7.52 3.36
C LYS A 94 57.26 -6.14 3.42
N GLU A 95 56.72 -5.29 4.29
CA GLU A 95 57.39 -4.10 4.75
C GLU A 95 58.75 -4.53 5.32
N LYS A 96 59.78 -3.79 4.90
CA LYS A 96 61.18 -3.98 5.28
C LYS A 96 61.40 -3.71 6.76
#